data_AF-A0A951HWR4-F1
#
_entry.id   AF-A0A951HWR4-F1
#
_cell.length_a   1.000
_cell.length_b   1.000
_cell.length_c   1.000
_cell.angle_alpha   90.00
_cell.angle_beta   90.00
_cell.angle_gamma   90.00
#
_symmetry.space_group_name_H-M   'P 1'
#
loop_
_entity.id
_entity.type
_entity.pdbx_description
1 polymer ?
#
loop_
_entity_poly.entity_id
_entity_poly.type
_entity_poly.pdbx_seq_one_letter_code
_entity_poly.pdbx_strand_id
1 'polypeptide(L)'
;MKKLLIAAFVGLGFAGPACAAITLQPGEWQETTTGLEDGKPVAPEVEKSCMTPEEARDATNVVKQMKDQMQKDAGQCQKFEANENGNSVTFALKCGVPQQMSFDISGVFTFISATRYTGSMKSAVAFGGRTMTQDKKIEAVRIGECRPGQSKKR
;
A
#
# COMPACT_ATOMS: atom_id res chain seq x y z
N MET A 1 9.81 -59.99 -33.25
CA MET A 1 10.27 -58.64 -33.67
C MET A 1 9.74 -57.60 -32.70
N LYS A 2 10.61 -56.66 -32.31
CA LYS A 2 10.35 -55.36 -31.65
C LYS A 2 9.78 -55.34 -30.22
N LYS A 3 10.72 -55.27 -29.27
CA LYS A 3 10.63 -54.56 -27.99
C LYS A 3 10.24 -53.09 -28.26
N LEU A 4 9.33 -52.54 -27.45
CA LEU A 4 9.24 -51.09 -27.22
C LEU A 4 9.00 -50.86 -25.73
N LEU A 5 9.89 -50.04 -25.18
CA LEU A 5 10.14 -49.70 -23.80
C LEU A 5 9.86 -48.19 -23.66
N ILE A 6 9.36 -47.78 -22.48
CA ILE A 6 9.55 -46.45 -21.84
C ILE A 6 8.69 -45.31 -22.49
N ALA A 7 8.08 -44.35 -21.78
CA ALA A 7 8.37 -43.76 -20.48
C ALA A 7 7.10 -43.23 -19.79
N ALA A 8 6.99 -43.44 -18.48
CA ALA A 8 6.18 -42.61 -17.61
C ALA A 8 6.92 -41.26 -17.41
N PHE A 9 6.41 -40.19 -18.02
CA PHE A 9 6.86 -38.84 -17.70
C PHE A 9 6.23 -38.42 -16.38
N VAL A 10 6.96 -38.61 -15.29
CA VAL A 10 6.71 -37.95 -14.01
C VAL A 10 7.00 -36.48 -14.23
N GLY A 11 5.95 -35.69 -14.50
CA GLY A 11 6.03 -34.24 -14.48
C GLY A 11 6.32 -33.78 -13.05
N LEU A 12 7.59 -33.59 -12.71
CA LEU A 12 8.00 -32.74 -11.59
C LEU A 12 7.46 -31.34 -11.87
N GLY A 13 6.30 -31.03 -11.28
CA GLY A 13 5.82 -29.66 -11.20
C GLY A 13 6.89 -28.82 -10.51
N PHE A 14 7.47 -27.88 -11.26
CA PHE A 14 8.24 -26.79 -10.70
C PHE A 14 7.32 -26.02 -9.75
N ALA A 15 7.35 -26.36 -8.46
CA ALA A 15 6.94 -25.45 -7.42
C ALA A 15 7.98 -24.32 -7.42
N GLY A 16 7.71 -23.25 -8.18
CA GLY A 16 8.49 -22.02 -8.08
C GLY A 16 8.56 -21.60 -6.61
N PRO A 17 9.65 -20.95 -6.16
CA PRO A 17 9.75 -20.49 -4.80
C PRO A 17 8.55 -19.59 -4.51
N ALA A 18 7.67 -20.06 -3.62
CA ALA A 18 6.69 -19.19 -3.00
C ALA A 18 7.51 -18.18 -2.19
N CYS A 19 7.79 -17.01 -2.78
CA CYS A 19 8.28 -15.88 -2.03
C CYS A 19 7.25 -15.60 -0.95
N ALA A 20 7.54 -16.04 0.28
CA ALA A 20 6.69 -15.77 1.42
C ALA A 20 6.50 -14.25 1.51
N ALA A 21 5.24 -13.82 1.59
CA ALA A 21 4.92 -12.41 1.77
C ALA A 21 5.67 -11.88 3.00
N ILE A 22 6.36 -10.75 2.84
CA ILE A 22 7.12 -10.14 3.92
C ILE A 22 6.12 -9.56 4.92
N THR A 23 6.09 -10.13 6.13
CA THR A 23 5.33 -9.57 7.24
C THR A 23 6.14 -8.45 7.89
N LEU A 24 5.54 -7.27 8.05
CA LEU A 24 6.18 -6.15 8.72
C LEU A 24 6.23 -6.40 10.23
N GLN A 25 7.16 -5.73 10.92
CA GLN A 25 7.22 -5.72 12.37
C GLN A 25 6.39 -4.57 12.95
N PRO A 26 5.60 -4.82 14.01
CA PRO A 26 4.97 -3.74 14.75
C PRO A 26 6.04 -2.87 15.44
N GLY A 27 5.68 -1.62 15.74
CA GLY A 27 6.59 -0.67 16.38
C GLY A 27 6.44 0.76 15.86
N GLU A 28 7.37 1.63 16.25
CA GLU A 28 7.46 2.99 15.75
C GLU A 28 8.14 2.98 14.38
N TRP A 29 7.48 3.58 13.40
CA TRP A 29 7.95 3.74 12.04
C TRP A 29 8.16 5.23 11.73
N GLN A 30 9.18 5.51 10.93
CA GLN A 30 9.41 6.80 10.33
C GLN A 30 9.19 6.70 8.83
N GLU A 31 8.26 7.48 8.31
CA GLU A 31 8.03 7.66 6.88
C GLU A 31 8.65 8.98 6.43
N THR A 32 9.33 8.94 5.29
CA THR A 32 9.80 10.14 4.59
C THR A 32 9.09 10.20 3.25
N THR A 33 8.31 11.26 3.06
CA THR A 33 7.49 11.48 1.87
C THR A 33 8.09 12.60 1.04
N THR A 34 8.30 12.34 -0.25
CA THR A 34 8.80 13.33 -1.22
C THR A 34 7.91 13.36 -2.45
N GLY A 35 7.93 14.44 -3.23
CA GLY A 35 7.25 14.44 -4.52
C GLY A 35 6.70 15.79 -4.94
N LEU A 36 5.60 15.74 -5.68
CA LEU A 36 4.98 16.88 -6.33
C LEU A 36 3.56 17.12 -5.78
N GLU A 37 3.16 18.39 -5.75
CA GLU A 37 1.78 18.84 -5.60
C GLU A 37 1.46 19.83 -6.71
N ASP A 38 0.39 19.58 -7.46
CA ASP A 38 0.02 20.36 -8.64
C ASP A 38 1.19 20.56 -9.62
N GLY A 39 1.99 19.50 -9.79
CA GLY A 39 3.17 19.47 -10.66
C GLY A 39 4.40 20.18 -10.10
N LYS A 40 4.34 20.74 -8.89
CA LYS A 40 5.45 21.49 -8.26
C LYS A 40 6.09 20.67 -7.15
N PRO A 41 7.44 20.63 -7.05
CA PRO A 41 8.10 20.01 -5.92
C PRO A 41 7.69 20.64 -4.60
N VAL A 42 7.48 19.80 -3.60
CA VAL A 42 7.26 20.24 -2.21
C VAL A 42 8.38 19.75 -1.31
N ALA A 43 8.51 20.39 -0.15
CA ALA A 43 9.49 19.96 0.85
C ALA A 43 9.21 18.52 1.30
N PRO A 44 10.26 17.71 1.55
CA PRO A 44 10.10 16.40 2.15
C PRO A 44 9.38 16.49 3.50
N GLU A 45 8.43 15.60 3.72
CA GLU A 45 7.73 15.45 4.99
C GLU A 45 8.27 14.21 5.71
N VAL A 46 8.49 14.33 7.01
CA VAL A 46 8.91 13.20 7.86
C VAL A 46 7.87 13.01 8.94
N GLU A 47 7.18 11.87 8.89
CA GLU A 47 6.17 11.51 9.88
C GLU A 47 6.64 10.30 10.68
N LYS A 48 6.28 10.27 11.97
CA LYS A 48 6.45 9.10 12.82
C LYS A 48 5.10 8.59 13.27
N SER A 49 4.86 7.31 13.07
CA SER A 49 3.62 6.66 13.46
C SER A 49 3.87 5.29 14.08
N CYS A 50 2.99 4.88 14.99
CA CYS A 50 3.01 3.54 15.56
C CYS A 50 2.20 2.61 14.67
N MET A 51 2.82 1.50 14.25
CA MET A 51 2.17 0.41 13.53
C MET A 51 1.80 -0.71 14.50
N THR A 52 0.53 -1.09 14.54
CA THR A 52 0.05 -2.17 15.42
C THR A 52 0.36 -3.57 14.86
N PRO A 53 0.34 -4.62 15.69
CA PRO A 53 0.51 -6.00 15.21
C PRO A 53 -0.54 -6.43 14.18
N GLU A 54 -1.73 -5.86 14.20
CA GLU A 54 -2.80 -6.14 13.24
C GLU A 54 -2.50 -5.48 11.89
N GLU A 55 -2.05 -4.22 11.89
CA GLU A 55 -1.64 -3.50 10.67
C GLU A 55 -0.43 -4.15 10.02
N ALA A 56 0.55 -4.59 10.82
CA ALA A 56 1.78 -5.20 10.32
C ALA A 56 1.57 -6.58 9.65
N ARG A 57 0.46 -7.25 9.96
CA ARG A 57 0.11 -8.58 9.42
C ARG A 57 -0.74 -8.53 8.16
N ASP A 58 -1.51 -7.46 7.94
CA ASP A 58 -2.40 -7.34 6.79
C ASP A 58 -2.34 -5.91 6.22
N ALA A 59 -1.42 -5.70 5.28
CA ALA A 59 -1.29 -4.43 4.60
C ALA A 59 -2.52 -4.09 3.73
N THR A 60 -3.26 -5.09 3.24
CA THR A 60 -4.51 -4.84 2.52
C THR A 60 -5.60 -4.32 3.45
N ASN A 61 -5.57 -4.68 4.73
CA ASN A 61 -6.49 -4.13 5.74
C ASN A 61 -6.26 -2.63 5.95
N VAL A 62 -5.01 -2.14 5.90
CA VAL A 62 -4.73 -0.70 5.96
C VAL A 62 -5.38 0.03 4.77
N VAL A 63 -5.29 -0.55 3.57
CA VAL A 63 -5.94 0.00 2.36
C VAL A 63 -7.48 -0.03 2.49
N LYS A 64 -8.06 -1.07 3.10
CA LYS A 64 -9.50 -1.13 3.40
C LYS A 64 -9.92 -0.06 4.42
N GLN A 65 -9.13 0.16 5.47
CA GLN A 65 -9.38 1.22 6.45
C GLN A 65 -9.33 2.60 5.81
N MET A 66 -8.39 2.83 4.89
CA MET A 66 -8.32 4.06 4.09
C MET A 66 -9.59 4.26 3.25
N LYS A 67 -10.07 3.20 2.57
CA LYS A 67 -11.35 3.22 1.86
C LYS A 67 -12.50 3.60 2.79
N ASP A 68 -12.60 2.96 3.95
CA ASP A 68 -13.69 3.21 4.90
C ASP A 68 -13.67 4.64 5.46
N GLN A 69 -12.49 5.22 5.65
CA GLN A 69 -12.33 6.62 6.04
C GLN A 69 -12.81 7.55 4.92
N MET A 70 -12.31 7.37 3.69
CA MET A 70 -12.71 8.19 2.54
C MET A 70 -14.21 8.05 2.23
N GLN A 71 -14.78 6.87 2.48
CA GLN A 71 -16.20 6.65 2.33
C GLN A 71 -17.04 7.47 3.32
N LYS A 72 -16.53 7.67 4.55
CA LYS A 72 -17.16 8.54 5.54
C LYS A 72 -17.02 10.02 5.17
N ASP A 73 -15.88 10.40 4.60
CA ASP A 73 -15.57 11.80 4.32
C ASP A 73 -16.21 12.32 3.03
N ALA A 74 -16.20 11.53 1.94
CA ALA A 74 -16.71 11.93 0.63
C ALA A 74 -17.92 11.13 0.13
N GLY A 75 -18.39 10.13 0.88
CA GLY A 75 -19.49 9.25 0.46
C GLY A 75 -19.02 8.03 -0.34
N GLN A 76 -19.93 7.41 -1.11
CA GLN A 76 -19.69 6.09 -1.71
C GLN A 76 -18.42 5.99 -2.58
N CYS A 77 -17.74 4.85 -2.48
CA CYS A 77 -16.63 4.50 -3.35
C CYS A 77 -17.12 3.72 -4.57
N GLN A 78 -16.93 4.29 -5.76
CA GLN A 78 -17.29 3.70 -7.05
C GLN A 78 -16.28 2.64 -7.50
N LYS A 79 -15.03 2.77 -7.04
CA LYS A 79 -13.94 1.84 -7.34
C LYS A 79 -13.15 1.52 -6.09
N PHE A 80 -12.85 0.25 -5.90
CA PHE A 80 -11.87 -0.22 -4.92
C PHE A 80 -11.23 -1.51 -5.42
N GLU A 81 -9.93 -1.44 -5.68
CA GLU A 81 -9.08 -2.58 -6.03
C GLU A 81 -7.90 -2.57 -5.07
N ALA A 82 -7.61 -3.70 -4.44
CA ALA A 82 -6.43 -3.90 -3.61
C ALA A 82 -5.93 -5.32 -3.84
N ASN A 83 -4.69 -5.45 -4.32
CA ASN A 83 -4.09 -6.73 -4.67
C ASN A 83 -2.73 -6.84 -3.99
N GLU A 84 -2.53 -7.96 -3.32
CA GLU A 84 -1.23 -8.37 -2.80
C GLU A 84 -0.57 -9.31 -3.81
N ASN A 85 0.69 -9.03 -4.15
CA ASN A 85 1.50 -9.87 -5.02
C ASN A 85 2.91 -9.97 -4.43
N GLY A 86 3.18 -11.10 -3.78
CA GLY A 86 4.46 -11.37 -3.13
C GLY A 86 4.76 -10.33 -2.05
N ASN A 87 5.74 -9.47 -2.30
CA ASN A 87 6.17 -8.42 -1.38
C ASN A 87 5.58 -7.04 -1.72
N SER A 88 4.54 -6.95 -2.55
CA SER A 88 3.95 -5.66 -2.93
C SER A 88 2.44 -5.65 -2.78
N VAL A 89 1.89 -4.51 -2.37
CA VAL A 89 0.46 -4.21 -2.37
C VAL A 89 0.20 -3.11 -3.37
N THR A 90 -0.67 -3.37 -4.34
CA THR A 90 -1.16 -2.37 -5.30
C THR A 90 -2.60 -2.03 -4.98
N PHE A 91 -2.97 -0.77 -5.10
CA PHE A 91 -4.34 -0.35 -4.86
C PHE A 91 -4.77 0.79 -5.76
N ALA A 92 -6.07 0.85 -6.02
CA ALA A 92 -6.74 1.96 -6.68
C ALA A 92 -8.13 2.13 -6.07
N LEU A 93 -8.48 3.36 -5.69
CA LEU A 93 -9.78 3.69 -5.14
C LEU A 93 -10.31 5.00 -5.72
N LYS A 94 -11.63 5.07 -5.87
CA LYS A 94 -12.33 6.28 -6.28
C LYS A 94 -13.58 6.46 -5.43
N CYS A 95 -13.62 7.53 -4.64
CA CYS A 95 -14.72 7.82 -3.72
C CYS A 95 -15.29 9.23 -3.96
N GLY A 96 -16.59 9.37 -3.71
CA GLY A 96 -17.31 10.64 -3.80
C GLY A 96 -17.70 11.08 -5.20
N VAL A 97 -18.13 12.34 -5.31
CA VAL A 97 -18.67 12.96 -6.52
C VAL A 97 -17.81 14.16 -6.90
N PRO A 98 -17.26 14.24 -8.12
CA PRO A 98 -16.27 15.26 -8.52
C PRO A 98 -16.68 16.72 -8.29
N GLN A 99 -17.98 17.01 -8.27
CA GLN A 99 -18.54 18.36 -8.11
C GLN A 99 -18.74 18.78 -6.64
N GLN A 100 -18.57 17.85 -5.70
CA GLN A 100 -18.72 18.12 -4.26
C GLN A 100 -17.38 17.84 -3.55
N MET A 101 -17.07 16.56 -3.39
CA MET A 101 -15.80 16.06 -2.90
C MET A 101 -15.55 14.71 -3.58
N SER A 102 -14.36 14.53 -4.15
CA SER A 102 -13.96 13.21 -4.64
C SER A 102 -12.48 12.94 -4.42
N PHE A 103 -12.18 11.67 -4.15
CA PHE A 103 -10.83 11.13 -4.07
C PHE A 103 -10.62 10.15 -5.21
N ASP A 104 -9.54 10.30 -5.97
CA ASP A 104 -9.07 9.32 -6.95
C ASP A 104 -7.60 9.02 -6.59
N ILE A 105 -7.35 7.83 -6.03
CA ILE A 105 -6.05 7.50 -5.45
C ILE A 105 -5.60 6.14 -5.96
N SER A 106 -4.34 6.06 -6.35
CA SER A 106 -3.69 4.81 -6.69
C SER A 106 -2.30 4.77 -6.09
N GLY A 107 -1.83 3.57 -5.78
CA GLY A 107 -0.49 3.42 -5.24
C GLY A 107 0.02 2.00 -5.29
N VAL A 108 1.31 1.88 -5.01
CA VAL A 108 2.00 0.63 -4.77
C VAL A 108 2.88 0.79 -3.54
N PHE A 109 2.79 -0.17 -2.63
CA PHE A 109 3.76 -0.37 -1.56
C PHE A 109 4.58 -1.61 -1.88
N THR A 110 5.88 -1.54 -1.66
CA THR A 110 6.81 -2.65 -1.81
C THR A 110 7.56 -2.85 -0.50
N PHE A 111 7.33 -4.00 0.13
CA PHE A 111 8.01 -4.44 1.35
C PHE A 111 9.40 -4.97 0.97
N ILE A 112 10.42 -4.38 1.57
CA ILE A 112 11.83 -4.72 1.31
C ILE A 112 12.32 -5.70 2.38
N SER A 113 11.92 -5.46 3.63
CA SER A 113 12.19 -6.33 4.77
C SER A 113 11.09 -6.14 5.82
N ALA A 114 11.16 -6.92 6.91
CA ALA A 114 10.23 -6.77 8.03
C ALA A 114 10.31 -5.36 8.70
N THR A 115 11.34 -4.57 8.40
CA THR A 115 11.60 -3.24 9.01
C THR A 115 11.75 -2.12 7.99
N ARG A 116 11.47 -2.38 6.70
CA ARG A 116 11.58 -1.38 5.63
C ARG A 116 10.59 -1.63 4.50
N TYR A 117 9.95 -0.56 4.04
CA TYR A 117 9.19 -0.55 2.79
C TYR A 117 9.34 0.76 2.04
N THR A 118 8.89 0.73 0.79
CA THR A 118 8.77 1.93 -0.05
C THR A 118 7.37 2.01 -0.62
N GLY A 119 6.95 3.20 -1.01
CA GLY A 119 5.67 3.42 -1.65
C GLY A 119 5.74 4.46 -2.76
N SER A 120 4.83 4.37 -3.71
CA SER A 120 4.51 5.47 -4.62
C SER A 120 3.01 5.62 -4.70
N MET A 121 2.54 6.86 -4.63
CA MET A 121 1.13 7.19 -4.60
C MET A 121 0.83 8.34 -5.55
N LYS A 122 -0.24 8.21 -6.32
CA LYS A 122 -0.83 9.29 -7.11
C LYS A 122 -2.23 9.54 -6.59
N SER A 123 -2.54 10.80 -6.32
CA SER A 123 -3.87 11.20 -5.87
C SER A 123 -4.36 12.42 -6.65
N ALA A 124 -5.67 12.46 -6.87
CA ALA A 124 -6.40 13.65 -7.24
C ALA A 124 -7.56 13.84 -6.26
N VAL A 125 -7.60 15.00 -5.61
CA VAL A 125 -8.66 15.37 -4.68
C VAL A 125 -9.41 16.55 -5.28
N ALA A 126 -10.69 16.37 -5.58
CA ALA A 126 -11.56 17.46 -6.01
C ALA A 126 -12.39 17.95 -4.84
N PHE A 127 -12.37 19.26 -4.58
CA PHE A 127 -13.19 19.91 -3.56
C PHE A 127 -13.41 21.38 -3.92
N GLY A 128 -14.65 21.87 -3.79
CA GLY A 128 -14.96 23.28 -3.99
C GLY A 128 -14.63 23.80 -5.41
N GLY A 129 -14.82 22.96 -6.43
CA GLY A 129 -14.52 23.32 -7.83
C GLY A 129 -13.03 23.36 -8.19
N ARG A 130 -12.15 22.96 -7.27
CA ARG A 130 -10.70 22.84 -7.50
C ARG A 130 -10.30 21.37 -7.43
N THR A 131 -9.31 21.00 -8.23
CA THR A 131 -8.66 19.70 -8.14
C THR A 131 -7.21 19.91 -7.74
N MET A 132 -6.80 19.24 -6.66
CA MET A 132 -5.40 19.15 -6.23
C MET A 132 -4.87 17.79 -6.64
N THR A 133 -3.66 17.75 -7.17
CA THR A 133 -2.99 16.52 -7.58
C THR A 133 -1.72 16.32 -6.79
N GLN A 134 -1.43 15.08 -6.43
CA GLN A 134 -0.18 14.73 -5.75
C GLN A 134 0.44 13.51 -6.43
N ASP A 135 1.77 13.53 -6.54
CA ASP A 135 2.59 12.39 -6.95
C ASP A 135 3.70 12.25 -5.91
N LYS A 136 3.58 11.25 -5.04
CA LYS A 136 4.39 11.12 -3.83
C LYS A 136 5.13 9.78 -3.83
N LYS A 137 6.34 9.80 -3.29
CA LYS A 137 7.15 8.63 -2.94
C LYS A 137 7.34 8.57 -1.45
N ILE A 138 7.27 7.37 -0.90
CA ILE A 138 7.39 7.09 0.53
C ILE A 138 8.57 6.17 0.74
N GLU A 139 9.42 6.50 1.71
CA GLU A 139 10.42 5.59 2.27
C GLU A 139 10.14 5.41 3.75
N ALA A 140 9.97 4.17 4.19
CA ALA A 140 9.60 3.87 5.57
C ALA A 140 10.61 2.92 6.23
N VAL A 141 11.00 3.25 7.44
CA VAL A 141 11.89 2.44 8.28
C VAL A 141 11.35 2.32 9.70
N ARG A 142 11.44 1.11 10.26
CA ARG A 142 11.15 0.89 11.68
C ARG A 142 12.28 1.49 12.52
N ILE A 143 11.95 2.36 13.46
CA ILE A 143 12.92 3.08 14.30
C ILE A 143 12.90 2.63 15.77
N GLY A 144 11.96 1.80 16.19
CA GLY A 144 11.94 1.25 17.55
C GLY A 144 10.58 0.67 17.95
N GLU A 145 10.39 0.53 19.26
CA GLU A 145 9.10 0.20 19.85
C GLU A 145 8.21 1.44 19.94
N CYS A 146 6.89 1.26 19.88
CA CYS A 146 5.95 2.36 20.13
C CYS A 146 6.05 2.83 21.58
N ARG A 147 5.91 4.13 21.82
CA ARG A 147 5.85 4.66 23.20
C ARG A 147 4.46 4.44 23.80
N PRO A 148 4.36 4.24 25.13
CA PRO A 148 3.07 4.20 25.81
C PRO A 148 2.25 5.47 25.53
N GLY A 149 1.02 5.33 25.04
CA GLY A 149 0.11 6.44 24.74
C GLY A 149 0.31 7.11 23.37
N GLN A 150 1.24 6.63 22.54
CA GLN A 150 1.47 7.17 21.20
C GLN A 150 0.46 6.55 20.22
N SER A 151 -0.66 7.24 19.98
CA SER A 151 -1.58 6.90 18.89
C SER A 151 -1.03 7.42 17.56
N LYS A 152 -1.42 6.76 16.46
CA LYS A 152 -1.21 7.25 15.09
C LYS A 152 -1.72 8.71 15.03
N LYS A 153 -0.85 9.67 14.71
CA LYS A 153 -1.34 11.00 14.33
C LYS A 153 -2.20 10.79 13.08
N ARG A 154 -3.45 11.21 13.16
CA ARG A 154 -4.42 11.17 12.08
C ARG A 154 -4.55 12.56 11.50
#